data_AF-J9AQM8-F1
#
_entry.id   AF-J9AQM8-F1
#
_cell.length_a   1.000
_cell.length_b   1.000
_cell.length_c   1.000
_cell.angle_alpha   90.00
_cell.angle_beta   90.00
_cell.angle_gamma   90.00
#
_symmetry.space_group_name_H-M   'P 1'
#
loop_
_entity.id
_entity.type
_entity.pdbx_description
1 polymer ?
#
loop_
_entity_poly.entity_id
_entity_poly.type
_entity_poly.pdbx_seq_one_letter_code
_entity_poly.pdbx_strand_id
1 'polypeptide(L)'
;MPGATLTIEKGVEVHVWPNVRILVLGNLKAEGTYWEPIRFKPINVTEYVKGRDTIMERHKRSNHHCSFIRSKNLCRYQTKRQIKWYGKDAINQYFPSLNRYNSYYQQFGIRLNGTKPTIGFLEFYNATTNEWIPSCDRAFTIRNAQVVCRELGFKSFNVYEWLTPRWDYNPKLTIPKNYVTPRQCTGEELKFDHCPLRMSNNL
;
A
#
# COMPACT_ATOMS: atom_id res chain seq x y z
N MET A 1 36.68 13.90 6.13
CA MET A 1 37.59 13.60 7.25
C MET A 1 37.58 12.11 7.51
N PRO A 2 38.48 11.32 6.89
CA PRO A 2 38.61 9.90 7.23
C PRO A 2 39.08 9.81 8.70
N GLY A 3 38.24 9.24 9.57
CA GLY A 3 38.51 9.11 11.01
C GLY A 3 37.47 9.77 11.94
N ALA A 4 36.54 10.58 11.41
CA ALA A 4 35.45 11.12 12.23
C ALA A 4 34.37 10.05 12.48
N THR A 5 33.91 9.95 13.73
CA THR A 5 32.81 9.07 14.12
C THR A 5 31.59 9.93 14.48
N LEU A 6 30.49 9.77 13.75
CA LEU A 6 29.20 10.39 14.08
C LEU A 6 28.44 9.47 15.02
N THR A 7 28.18 9.90 16.26
CA THR A 7 27.43 9.14 17.26
C THR A 7 26.00 9.65 17.38
N ILE A 8 25.01 8.77 17.25
CA ILE A 8 23.60 9.06 17.51
C ILE A 8 23.16 8.23 18.73
N GLU A 9 22.77 8.91 19.79
CA GLU A 9 22.34 8.29 21.04
C GLU A 9 20.89 7.79 20.99
N LYS A 10 20.51 6.99 21.99
CA LYS A 10 19.17 6.42 22.13
C LYS A 10 18.11 7.52 22.34
N GLY A 11 16.94 7.34 21.72
CA GLY A 11 15.83 8.30 21.82
C GLY A 11 15.99 9.60 21.02
N VAL A 12 17.05 9.76 20.23
CA VAL A 12 17.26 10.97 19.42
C VAL A 12 16.31 11.01 18.21
N GLU A 13 15.66 12.16 18.01
CA GLU A 13 14.89 12.45 16.79
C GLU A 13 15.70 13.32 15.83
N VAL A 14 16.00 12.79 14.64
CA VAL A 14 16.77 13.47 13.59
C VAL A 14 15.80 14.02 12.55
N HIS A 15 15.82 15.33 12.36
CA HIS A 15 15.01 16.02 11.38
C HIS A 15 15.79 16.29 10.09
N VAL A 16 15.29 15.78 8.96
CA VAL A 16 15.97 15.88 7.64
C VAL A 16 15.05 16.58 6.64
N TRP A 17 15.62 17.42 5.78
CA TRP A 17 14.86 18.06 4.71
C TRP A 17 14.42 17.04 3.64
N PRO A 18 13.23 17.23 3.04
CA PRO A 18 12.84 16.44 1.87
C PRO A 18 13.90 16.61 0.78
N ASN A 19 14.35 15.51 0.19
CA ASN A 19 15.37 15.43 -0.88
C ASN A 19 16.83 15.65 -0.44
N VAL A 20 17.13 15.72 0.85
CA VAL A 20 18.52 15.69 1.33
C VAL A 20 18.96 14.25 1.62
N ARG A 21 20.11 13.86 1.09
CA ARG A 21 20.76 12.57 1.37
C ARG A 21 21.85 12.78 2.42
N ILE A 22 21.91 11.91 3.42
CA ILE A 22 22.98 11.92 4.42
C ILE A 22 24.12 11.03 3.91
N LEU A 23 25.28 11.61 3.68
CA LEU A 23 26.50 10.90 3.32
C LEU A 23 27.48 10.94 4.50
N VAL A 24 27.83 9.77 5.03
CA VAL A 24 28.83 9.65 6.10
C VAL A 24 30.14 9.17 5.49
N LEU A 25 31.18 10.02 5.54
CA LEU A 25 32.53 9.75 4.99
C LEU A 25 33.48 9.15 6.05
N GLY A 26 32.93 8.45 7.04
CA GLY A 26 33.61 7.93 8.23
C GLY A 26 32.75 6.89 8.95
N ASN A 27 32.90 6.77 10.27
CA ASN A 27 32.13 5.81 11.06
C ASN A 27 30.83 6.42 11.57
N LEU A 28 29.73 5.68 11.49
CA LEU A 28 28.44 6.05 12.09
C LEU A 28 28.13 5.06 13.22
N LYS A 29 28.01 5.55 14.45
CA LYS A 29 27.63 4.76 15.63
C LYS A 29 26.25 5.20 16.09
N ALA A 30 25.23 4.39 15.84
CA ALA A 30 23.85 4.69 16.23
C ALA A 30 23.40 3.70 17.32
N GLU A 31 23.20 4.20 18.53
CA GLU A 31 22.83 3.40 19.71
C GLU A 31 21.34 3.56 20.00
N GLY A 32 20.49 2.76 19.35
CA GLY A 32 19.04 2.73 19.63
C GLY A 32 18.65 1.55 20.52
N THR A 33 17.71 1.74 21.43
CA THR A 33 17.08 0.64 22.18
C THR A 33 15.63 0.45 21.73
N TYR A 34 15.01 -0.69 22.06
CA TYR A 34 13.60 -0.94 21.73
C TYR A 34 12.65 0.11 22.34
N TRP A 35 12.96 0.54 23.57
CA TRP A 35 12.18 1.54 24.31
C TRP A 35 12.51 2.98 23.88
N GLU A 36 13.74 3.21 23.41
CA GLU A 36 14.24 4.52 23.01
C GLU A 36 14.85 4.45 21.59
N PRO A 37 14.01 4.25 20.56
CA PRO A 37 14.48 4.15 19.18
C PRO A 37 14.91 5.51 18.64
N ILE A 38 15.88 5.49 17.72
CA ILE A 38 16.28 6.67 16.95
C ILE A 38 15.23 6.90 15.86
N ARG A 39 14.71 8.13 15.73
CA ARG A 39 13.63 8.44 14.78
C ARG A 39 14.06 9.48 13.76
N PHE A 40 13.98 9.13 12.48
CA PHE A 40 14.20 10.08 11.39
C PHE A 40 12.85 10.62 10.92
N LYS A 41 12.68 11.94 10.96
CA LYS A 41 11.45 12.62 10.52
C LYS A 41 11.76 13.70 9.49
N PRO A 42 10.87 13.92 8.51
CA PRO A 42 11.00 15.06 7.62
C PRO A 42 10.78 16.37 8.40
N ILE A 43 11.50 17.43 8.05
CA ILE A 43 11.23 18.77 8.58
C ILE A 43 9.89 19.26 8.03
N ASN A 44 8.97 19.63 8.93
CA ASN A 44 7.76 20.35 8.57
C ASN A 44 8.08 21.84 8.44
N VAL A 45 8.28 22.31 7.21
CA VAL A 45 8.69 23.70 6.90
C VAL A 45 7.71 24.73 7.50
N THR A 46 6.42 24.38 7.57
CA THR A 46 5.37 25.25 8.11
C THR A 46 5.43 25.44 9.63
N GLU A 47 6.02 24.49 10.37
CA GLU A 47 6.27 24.60 11.82
C GLU A 47 7.59 25.32 12.10
N TYR A 48 8.64 25.07 11.31
CA TYR A 48 9.94 25.74 11.47
C TYR A 48 9.86 27.26 11.25
N VAL A 49 9.09 27.71 10.24
CA VAL A 49 8.88 29.14 9.97
C VAL A 49 8.01 29.79 11.07
N LYS A 50 7.01 29.07 11.61
CA LYS A 50 6.20 29.55 12.75
C LYS A 50 7.01 29.73 14.04
N GLY A 51 7.99 28.86 14.29
CA GLY A 51 8.82 28.89 15.49
C GLY A 51 9.86 30.02 15.51
N ARG A 52 10.21 30.60 14.36
CA ARG A 52 11.18 31.70 14.28
C ARG A 52 10.58 33.08 14.58
N ASP A 53 9.31 33.27 14.23
CA ASP A 53 8.73 34.62 14.16
C ASP A 53 7.58 34.90 15.15
N THR A 54 7.13 33.97 16.00
CA THR A 54 5.99 34.25 16.88
C THR A 54 6.06 33.63 18.27
N ILE A 55 5.82 34.48 19.27
CA ILE A 55 5.37 34.14 20.63
C ILE A 55 4.16 33.20 20.49
N MET A 56 4.17 32.09 21.24
CA MET A 56 3.12 31.08 21.20
C MET A 56 1.73 31.65 21.54
N GLU A 57 0.94 31.98 20.53
CA GLU A 57 -0.50 32.13 20.72
C GLU A 57 -1.18 30.76 20.67
N ARG A 58 -1.64 30.34 21.84
CA ARG A 58 -2.46 29.14 22.05
C ARG A 58 -3.82 29.35 21.39
N HIS A 59 -3.96 29.06 20.10
CA HIS A 59 -5.27 29.03 19.46
C HIS A 59 -6.06 27.81 19.97
N LYS A 60 -6.95 28.07 20.93
CA LYS A 60 -8.00 27.18 21.38
C LYS A 60 -8.93 26.90 20.18
N ARG A 61 -8.99 25.66 19.70
CA ARG A 61 -10.00 25.25 18.70
C ARG A 61 -11.39 25.39 19.34
N SER A 62 -12.11 26.47 19.05
CA SER A 62 -13.54 26.54 19.34
C SER A 62 -14.31 25.80 18.24
N ASN A 63 -14.83 24.62 18.57
CA ASN A 63 -15.91 24.03 17.78
C ASN A 63 -17.20 24.81 18.07
N HIS A 64 -17.42 25.92 17.37
CA HIS A 64 -18.73 26.56 17.38
C HIS A 64 -19.63 25.89 16.35
N HIS A 65 -20.50 25.04 16.88
CA HIS A 65 -21.68 24.49 16.22
C HIS A 65 -22.56 25.65 15.74
N CYS A 66 -22.78 25.74 14.43
CA CYS A 66 -23.49 26.87 13.83
C CYS A 66 -25.00 26.58 13.85
N SER A 67 -25.70 26.99 14.91
CA SER A 67 -27.17 26.93 14.97
C SER A 67 -27.84 28.22 15.47
N PHE A 68 -27.10 29.31 15.72
CA PHE A 68 -27.72 30.46 16.42
C PHE A 68 -27.23 31.88 16.07
N ILE A 69 -26.89 32.20 14.80
CA ILE A 69 -26.69 33.62 14.41
C ILE A 69 -27.36 33.94 13.06
N ARG A 70 -28.32 34.87 13.13
CA ARG A 70 -29.18 35.38 12.07
C ARG A 70 -28.43 36.41 11.22
N SER A 71 -27.50 35.97 10.38
CA SER A 71 -26.91 36.82 9.33
C SER A 71 -26.52 35.98 8.10
N LYS A 72 -27.28 36.13 7.01
CA LYS A 72 -27.22 35.29 5.79
C LYS A 72 -25.93 35.45 4.97
N ASN A 73 -25.03 36.36 5.32
CA ASN A 73 -23.88 36.72 4.47
C ASN A 73 -22.54 36.07 4.88
N LEU A 74 -22.40 35.55 6.11
CA LEU A 74 -21.16 34.89 6.58
C LEU A 74 -21.12 33.37 6.35
N CYS A 75 -22.25 32.66 6.38
CA CYS A 75 -22.30 31.24 6.02
C CYS A 75 -22.10 30.96 4.53
N ARG A 76 -22.25 31.99 3.67
CA ARG A 76 -22.16 31.86 2.21
C ARG A 76 -20.71 31.72 1.71
N TYR A 77 -19.72 32.02 2.55
CA TYR A 77 -18.30 31.87 2.22
C TYR A 77 -17.71 30.49 2.55
N GLN A 78 -18.36 29.71 3.44
CA GLN A 78 -17.90 28.36 3.78
C GLN A 78 -18.45 27.29 2.83
N THR A 79 -19.65 27.49 2.26
CA THR A 79 -20.26 26.53 1.32
C THR A 79 -19.69 26.58 -0.10
N LYS A 80 -18.91 27.60 -0.48
CA LYS A 80 -18.20 27.61 -1.78
C LYS A 80 -16.83 26.94 -1.75
N ARG A 81 -16.23 26.67 -0.58
CA ARG A 81 -14.98 25.89 -0.49
C ARG A 81 -15.18 24.38 -0.51
N GLN A 82 -16.42 23.90 -0.36
CA GLN A 82 -16.73 22.47 -0.35
C GLN A 82 -17.29 21.88 -1.66
N ILE A 83 -17.36 22.66 -2.76
CA ILE A 83 -18.00 22.19 -4.02
C ILE A 83 -17.00 22.01 -5.19
N LYS A 84 -15.68 21.86 -4.92
CA LYS A 84 -14.72 21.63 -6.01
C LYS A 84 -13.56 20.68 -5.68
N TRP A 85 -13.87 19.56 -5.04
CA TRP A 85 -12.99 18.38 -4.96
C TRP A 85 -13.65 17.13 -5.55
N TYR A 86 -14.50 17.34 -6.57
CA TYR A 86 -14.98 16.27 -7.47
C TYR A 86 -14.40 16.47 -8.88
N GLY A 87 -13.20 17.03 -8.97
CA GLY A 87 -12.34 16.81 -10.13
C GLY A 87 -11.55 15.55 -9.84
N LYS A 88 -11.50 14.61 -10.78
CA LYS A 88 -10.53 13.51 -10.76
C LYS A 88 -9.19 14.09 -10.34
N ASP A 89 -8.71 13.75 -9.14
CA ASP A 89 -7.37 14.12 -8.70
C ASP A 89 -6.41 13.80 -9.84
N ALA A 90 -5.50 14.72 -10.21
CA ALA A 90 -4.55 14.47 -11.30
C ALA A 90 -3.82 13.12 -11.11
N ILE A 91 -3.61 12.72 -9.85
CA ILE A 91 -3.05 11.43 -9.45
C ILE A 91 -3.92 10.24 -9.92
N ASN A 92 -5.27 10.32 -9.86
CA ASN A 92 -6.16 9.28 -10.41
C ASN A 92 -6.06 9.18 -11.94
N GLN A 93 -5.68 10.26 -12.62
CA GLN A 93 -5.44 10.26 -14.06
C GLN A 93 -4.12 9.56 -14.41
N TYR A 94 -3.10 9.69 -13.56
CA TYR A 94 -1.81 9.01 -13.72
C TYR A 94 -1.82 7.55 -13.22
N PHE A 95 -2.62 7.22 -12.20
CA PHE A 95 -2.68 5.90 -11.57
C PHE A 95 -4.12 5.41 -11.36
N PRO A 96 -4.84 5.05 -12.43
CA PRO A 96 -6.23 4.61 -12.34
C PRO A 96 -6.43 3.28 -11.60
N SER A 97 -5.37 2.49 -11.41
CA SER A 97 -5.38 1.20 -10.70
C SER A 97 -5.24 1.31 -9.18
N LEU A 98 -4.95 2.50 -8.63
CA LEU A 98 -4.82 2.71 -7.19
C LEU A 98 -6.20 3.02 -6.58
N ASN A 99 -6.83 2.03 -5.95
CA ASN A 99 -8.08 2.23 -5.24
C ASN A 99 -7.82 2.92 -3.89
N ARG A 100 -8.01 4.24 -3.82
CA ARG A 100 -7.71 5.05 -2.63
C ARG A 100 -8.58 4.73 -1.41
N TYR A 101 -9.75 4.11 -1.60
CA TYR A 101 -10.62 3.67 -0.50
C TYR A 101 -10.13 2.41 0.19
N ASN A 102 -9.27 1.62 -0.48
CA ASN A 102 -8.72 0.40 0.08
C ASN A 102 -7.24 0.29 -0.28
N SER A 103 -6.37 0.63 0.68
CA SER A 103 -4.90 0.57 0.51
C SER A 103 -4.37 -0.83 0.17
N TYR A 104 -5.19 -1.87 0.31
CA TYR A 104 -4.85 -3.27 0.03
C TYR A 104 -5.44 -3.79 -1.29
N TYR A 105 -6.12 -2.92 -2.04
CA TYR A 105 -6.63 -3.28 -3.36
C TYR A 105 -5.46 -3.41 -4.34
N GLN A 106 -5.34 -4.59 -4.92
CA GLN A 106 -4.33 -4.90 -5.92
C GLN A 106 -5.08 -5.44 -7.14
N GLN A 107 -5.04 -4.70 -8.25
CA GLN A 107 -5.59 -5.17 -9.50
C GLN A 107 -4.54 -6.03 -10.21
N PHE A 108 -4.90 -7.26 -10.54
CA PHE A 108 -4.07 -8.18 -11.33
C PHE A 108 -4.94 -8.96 -12.30
N GLY A 109 -4.37 -9.31 -13.45
CA GLY A 109 -5.01 -10.21 -14.41
C GLY A 109 -4.76 -11.67 -14.05
N ILE A 110 -5.71 -12.55 -14.34
CA ILE A 110 -5.61 -13.98 -14.04
C ILE A 110 -5.66 -14.79 -15.32
N ARG A 111 -4.87 -15.86 -15.40
CA ARG A 111 -5.01 -16.90 -16.43
C ARG A 111 -4.66 -18.28 -15.88
N LEU A 112 -5.09 -19.31 -16.61
CA LEU A 112 -4.66 -20.69 -16.41
C LEU A 112 -3.68 -21.07 -17.50
N ASN A 113 -2.50 -21.56 -17.10
CA ASN A 113 -1.49 -22.08 -18.02
C ASN A 113 -1.50 -23.61 -17.97
N GLY A 114 -2.00 -24.24 -19.02
CA GLY A 114 -2.11 -25.70 -19.10
C GLY A 114 -2.55 -26.17 -20.48
N THR A 115 -2.72 -27.48 -20.62
CA THR A 115 -3.10 -28.11 -21.90
C THR A 115 -4.56 -27.87 -22.26
N LYS A 116 -5.43 -27.65 -21.27
CA LYS A 116 -6.85 -27.36 -21.45
C LYS A 116 -7.17 -25.96 -20.92
N PRO A 117 -8.13 -25.24 -21.51
CA PRO A 117 -8.50 -23.91 -21.03
C PRO A 117 -9.07 -23.94 -19.60
N THR A 118 -9.58 -25.09 -19.15
CA THR A 118 -10.19 -25.28 -17.83
C THR A 118 -9.22 -25.80 -16.76
N ILE A 119 -8.02 -26.25 -17.14
CA ILE A 119 -7.08 -26.89 -16.22
C ILE A 119 -5.68 -26.36 -16.51
N GLY A 120 -5.04 -25.81 -15.48
CA GLY A 120 -3.68 -25.33 -15.58
C GLY A 120 -3.18 -24.72 -14.28
N PHE A 121 -1.92 -24.29 -14.31
CA PHE A 121 -1.34 -23.49 -13.24
C PHE A 121 -1.95 -22.10 -13.25
N LEU A 122 -2.39 -21.65 -12.07
CA LEU A 122 -2.87 -20.30 -11.87
C LEU A 122 -1.72 -19.31 -11.99
N GLU A 123 -1.85 -18.34 -12.90
CA GLU A 123 -0.86 -17.29 -13.10
C GLU A 123 -1.49 -15.89 -12.98
N PHE A 124 -0.73 -14.98 -12.41
CA PHE A 124 -1.09 -13.59 -12.23
C PHE A 124 -0.24 -12.68 -13.12
N TYR A 125 -0.87 -11.70 -13.74
CA TYR A 125 -0.19 -10.73 -14.58
C TYR A 125 0.39 -9.59 -13.74
N ASN A 126 1.71 -9.39 -13.82
CA ASN A 126 2.37 -8.24 -13.24
C ASN A 126 2.57 -7.15 -14.29
N ALA A 127 1.79 -6.08 -14.20
CA ALA A 127 1.88 -4.94 -15.12
C ALA A 127 3.21 -4.16 -15.04
N THR A 128 3.96 -4.28 -13.93
CA THR A 128 5.25 -3.57 -13.78
C THR A 128 6.40 -4.28 -14.50
N THR A 129 6.39 -5.62 -14.51
CA THR A 129 7.42 -6.43 -15.18
C THR A 129 6.96 -6.95 -16.55
N ASN A 130 5.68 -6.78 -16.90
CA ASN A 130 5.03 -7.37 -18.07
C ASN A 130 5.18 -8.90 -18.14
N GLU A 131 5.22 -9.57 -16.99
CA GLU A 131 5.40 -11.01 -16.88
C GLU A 131 4.20 -11.69 -16.20
N TRP A 132 4.01 -12.96 -16.53
CA TRP A 132 3.04 -13.83 -15.87
C TRP A 132 3.75 -14.68 -14.82
N ILE A 133 3.24 -14.65 -13.60
CA ILE A 133 3.87 -15.25 -12.43
C ILE A 133 2.95 -16.35 -11.88
N PRO A 134 3.45 -17.56 -11.63
CA PRO A 134 2.65 -18.63 -11.04
C PRO A 134 2.25 -18.31 -9.60
N SER A 135 1.05 -18.74 -9.22
CA SER A 135 0.58 -18.70 -7.83
C SER A 135 1.36 -19.69 -6.98
N CYS A 136 1.82 -19.23 -5.81
CA CYS A 136 2.57 -20.04 -4.84
C CYS A 136 1.96 -19.90 -3.44
N ASP A 137 0.63 -19.84 -3.37
CA ASP A 137 -0.09 -19.83 -2.10
C ASP A 137 -0.28 -21.27 -1.59
N ARG A 138 0.38 -21.62 -0.49
CA ARG A 138 0.28 -22.96 0.13
C ARG A 138 -1.09 -23.21 0.76
N ALA A 139 -1.81 -22.15 1.11
CA ALA A 139 -3.12 -22.21 1.75
C ALA A 139 -4.25 -21.88 0.75
N PHE A 140 -4.02 -22.12 -0.54
CA PHE A 140 -5.03 -21.91 -1.57
C PHE A 140 -6.17 -22.92 -1.39
N THR A 141 -7.40 -22.43 -1.22
CA THR A 141 -8.59 -23.25 -0.91
C THR A 141 -9.51 -23.45 -2.12
N ILE A 142 -10.37 -24.47 -2.08
CA ILE A 142 -11.45 -24.68 -3.07
C ILE A 142 -12.25 -23.39 -3.33
N ARG A 143 -12.59 -22.64 -2.27
CA ARG A 143 -13.35 -21.39 -2.39
C ARG A 143 -12.63 -20.33 -3.23
N ASN A 144 -11.31 -20.23 -3.09
CA ASN A 144 -10.49 -19.37 -3.93
C ASN A 144 -10.56 -19.82 -5.40
N ALA A 145 -10.45 -21.13 -5.63
CA ALA A 145 -10.52 -21.71 -6.96
C ALA A 145 -11.88 -21.45 -7.63
N GLN A 146 -12.99 -21.52 -6.88
CA GLN A 146 -14.34 -21.22 -7.37
C GLN A 146 -14.47 -19.78 -7.88
N VAL A 147 -13.90 -18.82 -7.16
CA VAL A 147 -13.88 -17.40 -7.58
C VAL A 147 -13.02 -17.23 -8.83
N VAL A 148 -11.84 -17.87 -8.89
CA VAL A 148 -10.97 -17.82 -10.07
C VAL A 148 -11.67 -18.39 -11.31
N CYS A 149 -12.29 -19.58 -11.20
CA CYS A 149 -13.04 -20.18 -12.29
C CYS A 149 -14.19 -19.27 -12.75
N ARG A 150 -14.89 -18.64 -11.80
CA ARG A 150 -15.97 -17.69 -12.09
C ARG A 150 -15.47 -16.45 -12.83
N GLU A 151 -14.34 -15.89 -12.38
CA GLU A 151 -13.72 -14.71 -13.00
C GLU A 151 -13.32 -14.97 -14.46
N LEU A 152 -12.83 -16.19 -14.75
CA LEU A 152 -12.49 -16.64 -16.10
C LEU A 152 -13.71 -17.04 -16.95
N GLY A 153 -14.93 -17.00 -16.40
CA GLY A 153 -16.17 -17.34 -17.10
C GLY A 153 -16.48 -18.85 -17.14
N PHE A 154 -15.79 -19.66 -16.35
CA PHE A 154 -16.09 -21.08 -16.19
C PHE A 154 -17.12 -21.35 -15.09
N LYS A 155 -17.66 -22.57 -15.06
CA LYS A 155 -18.56 -23.00 -13.98
C LYS A 155 -17.79 -23.07 -12.67
N SER A 156 -18.40 -22.55 -11.60
CA SER A 156 -17.83 -22.56 -10.24
C SER A 156 -18.18 -23.82 -9.43
N PHE A 157 -18.84 -24.80 -10.06
CA PHE A 157 -19.15 -26.11 -9.47
C PHE A 157 -18.15 -27.16 -9.95
N ASN A 158 -17.85 -28.16 -9.11
CA ASN A 158 -16.87 -29.23 -9.38
C ASN A 158 -15.45 -28.69 -9.66
N VAL A 159 -15.00 -27.77 -8.83
CA VAL A 159 -13.66 -27.19 -8.89
C VAL A 159 -12.72 -28.00 -7.99
N TYR A 160 -11.50 -28.23 -8.47
CA TYR A 160 -10.44 -28.91 -7.75
C TYR A 160 -9.18 -28.06 -7.78
N GLU A 161 -8.51 -27.96 -6.65
CA GLU A 161 -7.19 -27.36 -6.50
C GLU A 161 -6.19 -28.37 -5.96
N TRP A 162 -4.94 -28.24 -6.38
CA TRP A 162 -3.82 -28.98 -5.82
C TRP A 162 -2.55 -28.15 -5.91
N LEU A 163 -1.67 -28.33 -4.93
CA LEU A 163 -0.35 -27.71 -4.94
C LEU A 163 0.65 -28.69 -5.56
N THR A 164 1.20 -28.34 -6.71
CA THR A 164 2.23 -29.14 -7.38
C THR A 164 3.45 -28.29 -7.71
N PRO A 165 4.68 -28.84 -7.59
CA PRO A 165 5.86 -28.16 -8.08
C PRO A 165 5.76 -27.96 -9.59
N ARG A 166 6.24 -26.81 -10.06
CA ARG A 166 6.36 -26.51 -11.47
C ARG A 166 7.85 -26.39 -11.83
N TRP A 167 8.29 -27.24 -12.75
CA TRP A 167 9.67 -27.22 -13.25
C TRP A 167 9.71 -26.44 -14.57
N ASP A 168 10.23 -25.21 -14.53
CA ASP A 168 10.51 -24.45 -15.75
C ASP A 168 11.98 -24.71 -16.15
N TYR A 169 12.20 -25.36 -17.30
CA TYR A 169 13.53 -25.68 -17.85
C TYR A 169 14.22 -24.47 -18.50
N ASN A 170 14.06 -23.28 -17.94
CA ASN A 170 14.72 -22.09 -18.46
C ASN A 170 16.19 -22.06 -17.95
N PRO A 171 17.21 -22.01 -18.84
CA PRO A 171 18.62 -21.99 -18.44
C PRO A 171 19.02 -20.75 -17.64
N LYS A 172 18.18 -19.72 -17.59
CA LYS A 172 18.36 -18.56 -16.73
C LYS A 172 17.65 -18.80 -15.41
N LEU A 173 18.41 -18.84 -14.31
CA LEU A 173 17.88 -18.84 -12.94
C LEU A 173 16.98 -17.62 -12.72
N THR A 174 15.68 -17.82 -12.84
CA THR A 174 14.67 -16.84 -12.42
C THR A 174 14.24 -17.20 -11.02
N ILE A 175 14.55 -16.35 -10.04
CA ILE A 175 13.98 -16.50 -8.70
C ILE A 175 12.49 -16.19 -8.84
N PRO A 176 11.58 -17.15 -8.61
CA PRO A 176 10.15 -16.87 -8.71
C PRO A 176 9.78 -15.84 -7.65
N LYS A 177 9.31 -14.68 -8.10
CA LYS A 177 8.85 -13.60 -7.22
C LYS A 177 7.36 -13.78 -7.00
N ASN A 178 6.95 -14.07 -5.78
CA ASN A 178 5.53 -14.10 -5.42
C ASN A 178 5.05 -12.66 -5.25
N TYR A 179 4.24 -12.16 -6.18
CA TYR A 179 3.78 -10.76 -6.19
C TYR A 179 2.38 -10.56 -5.59
N VAL A 180 1.54 -11.59 -5.65
CA VAL A 180 0.15 -11.50 -5.19
C VAL A 180 0.08 -11.83 -3.71
N THR A 181 -0.53 -10.92 -2.96
CA THR A 181 -0.83 -11.12 -1.55
C THR A 181 -1.85 -12.27 -1.40
N PRO A 182 -1.63 -13.22 -0.47
CA PRO A 182 -2.53 -14.35 -0.29
C PRO A 182 -3.92 -13.88 0.17
N ARG A 183 -4.96 -14.43 -0.44
CA ARG A 183 -6.37 -14.06 -0.24
C ARG A 183 -7.20 -15.26 0.22
N GLN A 184 -8.24 -14.98 0.99
CA GLN A 184 -9.16 -15.99 1.50
C GLN A 184 -10.59 -15.62 1.07
N CYS A 185 -11.03 -16.16 -0.05
CA CYS A 185 -12.37 -15.94 -0.58
C CYS A 185 -13.43 -16.71 0.23
N THR A 186 -14.64 -16.15 0.24
CA THR A 186 -15.85 -16.79 0.73
C THR A 186 -16.45 -17.73 -0.32
N GLY A 187 -16.26 -17.42 -1.61
CA GLY A 187 -16.80 -18.17 -2.74
C GLY A 187 -17.93 -17.43 -3.48
N GLU A 188 -18.37 -16.28 -2.97
CA GLU A 188 -19.42 -15.44 -3.58
C GLU A 188 -18.85 -14.30 -4.42
N GLU A 189 -17.56 -14.02 -4.30
CA GLU A 189 -16.91 -12.93 -5.01
C GLU A 189 -16.94 -13.15 -6.54
N LEU A 190 -17.09 -12.05 -7.29
CA LEU A 190 -17.07 -12.08 -8.76
C LEU A 190 -15.66 -12.11 -9.34
N LYS A 191 -14.70 -11.57 -8.59
CA LYS A 191 -13.29 -11.47 -8.95
C LYS A 191 -12.41 -11.76 -7.74
N PHE A 192 -11.22 -12.28 -7.99
CA PHE A 192 -10.28 -12.66 -6.94
C PHE A 192 -9.69 -11.43 -6.22
N ASP A 193 -9.58 -10.28 -6.89
CA ASP A 193 -9.13 -9.01 -6.30
C ASP A 193 -10.09 -8.45 -5.23
N HIS A 194 -11.37 -8.86 -5.26
CA HIS A 194 -12.37 -8.51 -4.26
C HIS A 194 -12.33 -9.40 -3.01
N CYS A 195 -11.66 -10.54 -3.05
CA CYS A 195 -11.56 -11.41 -1.88
C CYS A 195 -10.73 -10.73 -0.79
N PRO A 196 -11.09 -10.88 0.49
CA PRO A 196 -10.33 -10.28 1.58
C PRO A 196 -8.92 -10.88 1.65
N LEU A 197 -7.95 -10.04 2.07
CA LEU A 197 -6.61 -10.51 2.34
C LEU A 197 -6.61 -11.50 3.50
N ARG A 198 -5.78 -12.54 3.39
CA ARG A 198 -5.59 -13.50 4.48
C ARG A 198 -4.69 -12.88 5.55
N MET A 199 -5.31 -12.29 6.58
CA MET A 199 -4.60 -11.78 7.76
C MET A 199 -4.20 -12.96 8.67
N SER A 200 -3.20 -13.75 8.28
CA SER A 200 -2.60 -14.66 9.26
C SER A 200 -1.63 -13.90 10.14
N ASN A 201 -2.04 -13.67 11.39
CA ASN A 201 -1.16 -13.35 12.52
C ASN A 201 -0.29 -14.55 12.91
N ASN A 202 0.49 -15.10 11.97
CA ASN A 202 1.55 -16.05 12.29
C ASN A 202 2.85 -15.53 11.68
N LEU A 203 3.48 -14.64 12.44
CA LEU A 203 4.92 -14.39 12.41
C LEU A 203 5.65 -15.63 12.93
#